data_AF-A0A970DL05-F1
#
_entry.id   AF-A0A970DL05-F1
#
_cell.length_a   1.000
_cell.length_b   1.000
_cell.length_c   1.000
_cell.angle_alpha   90.00
_cell.angle_beta   90.00
_cell.angle_gamma   90.00
#
_symmetry.space_group_name_H-M   'P 1'
#
loop_
_entity.id
_entity.type
_entity.pdbx_description
1 polymer ?
#
loop_
_entity_poly.entity_id
_entity_poly.type
_entity_poly.pdbx_seq_one_letter_code
_entity_poly.pdbx_strand_id
1 'polypeptide(L)'
;MTEAWDYRMIPLVNNLFIPIAYYIKHIGLSTNFAASPHNAENVRTIKKWLISAMLKRVFSFQLDGVLRPIREIIAKSDGSMFPFDKIVERFKGTNRTHEFTDADIDNLLYLKYGQSDILTVMSVLYPWADLHNLFRIDHIFPRAEFSERKLRKLRIPANRIMDFLENFNYIGNLQLLEGLDNTLKTNKDFKKWFEDNLPTEEAKIAYRQKHLIPEGVDLAFANFPEFLEARKALIRDRLKKDLQR
;
A
#
# COMPACT_ATOMS: atom_id res chain seq x y z
N MET A 1 18.66 4.89 19.25
CA MET A 1 19.37 4.61 17.98
C MET A 1 18.53 5.19 16.87
N THR A 2 18.98 6.31 16.33
CA THR A 2 18.33 7.08 15.28
C THR A 2 18.35 6.29 13.97
N GLU A 3 17.19 5.84 13.50
CA GLU A 3 17.06 5.24 12.17
C GLU A 3 17.37 6.32 11.13
N ALA A 4 18.51 6.12 10.45
CA ALA A 4 18.91 6.89 9.30
C ALA A 4 17.89 6.61 8.18
N TRP A 5 17.07 7.60 7.87
CA TRP A 5 16.39 7.67 6.59
C TRP A 5 17.46 7.56 5.50
N ASP A 6 17.43 6.49 4.73
CA ASP A 6 18.40 6.21 3.68
C ASP A 6 18.38 7.34 2.65
N TYR A 7 19.41 8.21 2.72
CA TYR A 7 19.60 9.37 1.85
C TYR A 7 19.63 9.02 0.35
N ARG A 8 19.73 7.74 -0.01
CA ARG A 8 19.68 7.25 -1.40
C ARG A 8 18.28 7.28 -2.02
N MET A 9 17.22 7.43 -1.23
CA MET A 9 15.83 7.54 -1.71
C MET A 9 15.46 8.96 -2.18
N ILE A 10 16.22 9.99 -1.76
CA ILE A 10 15.91 11.41 -2.01
C ILE A 10 15.96 11.79 -3.51
N PRO A 11 16.91 11.31 -4.34
CA PRO A 11 16.97 11.66 -5.76
C PRO A 11 15.85 11.04 -6.61
N LEU A 12 15.39 9.82 -6.28
CA LEU A 12 14.33 9.14 -7.03
C LEU A 12 12.96 9.81 -6.84
N VAL A 13 12.67 10.28 -5.62
CA VAL A 13 11.40 10.90 -5.25
C VAL A 13 11.21 12.26 -5.94
N ASN A 14 12.29 13.02 -6.17
CA ASN A 14 12.19 14.35 -6.80
C ASN A 14 11.71 14.30 -8.26
N ASN A 15 12.07 13.26 -9.02
CA ASN A 15 11.72 13.18 -10.45
C ASN A 15 10.24 12.87 -10.68
N LEU A 16 9.59 12.19 -9.74
CA LEU A 16 8.15 11.91 -9.78
C LEU A 16 7.30 13.19 -9.71
N PHE A 17 7.80 14.23 -9.04
CA PHE A 17 7.07 15.49 -8.92
C PHE A 17 7.25 16.43 -10.11
N ILE A 18 8.25 16.22 -10.97
CA ILE A 18 8.52 17.09 -12.12
C ILE A 18 7.31 17.15 -13.08
N PRO A 19 6.71 16.04 -13.51
CA PRO A 19 5.50 16.10 -14.34
C PRO A 19 4.31 16.79 -13.67
N ILE A 20 4.13 16.58 -12.37
CA ILE A 20 3.05 17.18 -11.59
C ILE A 20 3.24 18.71 -11.53
N ALA A 21 4.43 19.17 -11.17
CA ALA A 21 4.77 20.58 -11.12
C ALA A 21 4.65 21.25 -12.50
N TYR A 22 5.08 20.54 -13.56
CA TYR A 22 4.94 21.03 -14.94
C TYR A 22 3.47 21.16 -15.35
N TYR A 23 2.62 20.18 -15.00
CA TYR A 23 1.18 20.25 -15.24
C TYR A 23 0.50 21.40 -14.50
N ILE A 24 0.80 21.57 -13.21
CA ILE A 24 0.26 22.67 -12.39
C ILE A 24 0.67 24.04 -12.97
N LYS A 25 1.92 24.14 -13.44
CA LYS A 25 2.40 25.33 -14.16
C LYS A 25 1.65 25.55 -15.49
N HIS A 26 1.43 24.48 -16.27
CA HIS A 26 0.74 24.54 -17.57
C HIS A 26 -0.69 25.09 -17.45
N ILE A 27 -1.41 24.71 -16.38
CA ILE A 27 -2.79 25.17 -16.15
C ILE A 27 -2.86 26.52 -15.41
N GLY A 28 -1.72 27.15 -15.09
CA GLY A 28 -1.66 28.48 -14.49
C GLY A 28 -2.15 28.58 -13.04
N LEU A 29 -2.24 27.47 -12.30
CA LEU A 29 -2.72 27.46 -10.90
C LEU A 29 -1.53 27.50 -9.93
N SER A 30 -1.51 28.49 -9.02
CA SER A 30 -0.31 28.79 -8.21
C SER A 30 -0.36 28.29 -6.76
N THR A 31 -1.51 28.28 -6.09
CA THR A 31 -1.63 27.85 -4.68
C THR A 31 -3.02 27.30 -4.42
N ASN A 32 -3.15 26.14 -3.76
CA ASN A 32 -4.42 25.46 -3.41
C ASN A 32 -5.03 24.54 -4.47
N PHE A 33 -4.28 24.15 -5.52
CA PHE A 33 -4.76 23.15 -6.49
C PHE A 33 -5.33 21.90 -5.82
N ALA A 34 -4.60 21.32 -4.87
CA ALA A 34 -4.99 20.09 -4.18
C ALA A 34 -6.13 20.28 -3.14
N ALA A 35 -6.31 21.50 -2.63
CA ALA A 35 -7.32 21.80 -1.61
C ALA A 35 -8.68 22.19 -2.22
N SER A 36 -8.71 22.56 -3.50
CA SER A 36 -9.95 22.95 -4.18
C SER A 36 -10.82 21.73 -4.51
N PRO A 37 -12.11 21.70 -4.08
CA PRO A 37 -13.05 20.64 -4.44
C PRO A 37 -13.23 20.48 -5.96
N HIS A 38 -13.09 21.57 -6.73
CA HIS A 38 -13.20 21.54 -8.20
C HIS A 38 -12.11 20.68 -8.85
N ASN A 39 -10.96 20.52 -8.18
CA ASN A 39 -9.84 19.74 -8.69
C ASN A 39 -9.82 18.32 -8.14
N ALA A 40 -10.81 17.89 -7.36
CA ALA A 40 -10.77 16.62 -6.65
C ALA A 40 -10.54 15.41 -7.58
N GLU A 41 -11.17 15.39 -8.75
CA GLU A 41 -10.96 14.32 -9.73
C GLU A 41 -9.56 14.35 -10.36
N ASN A 42 -9.04 15.55 -10.61
CA ASN A 42 -7.71 15.75 -11.16
C ASN A 42 -6.63 15.32 -10.14
N VAL A 43 -6.82 15.66 -8.87
CA VAL A 43 -5.98 15.18 -7.76
C VAL A 43 -6.04 13.66 -7.64
N ARG A 44 -7.22 13.04 -7.76
CA ARG A 44 -7.34 11.57 -7.80
C ARG A 44 -6.57 10.97 -8.96
N THR A 45 -6.64 11.57 -10.14
CA THR A 45 -5.91 11.12 -11.34
C THR A 45 -4.40 11.22 -11.16
N ILE A 46 -3.90 12.34 -10.61
CA ILE A 46 -2.47 12.53 -10.30
C ILE A 46 -2.00 11.51 -9.24
N LYS A 47 -2.80 11.27 -8.19
CA LYS A 47 -2.50 10.25 -7.17
C LYS A 47 -2.38 8.85 -7.80
N LYS A 48 -3.31 8.46 -8.67
CA LYS A 48 -3.24 7.18 -9.40
C LYS A 48 -1.98 7.08 -10.26
N TRP A 49 -1.65 8.13 -11.00
CA TRP A 49 -0.43 8.18 -11.80
C TRP A 49 0.83 8.04 -10.92
N LEU A 50 0.88 8.76 -9.80
CA LEU A 50 2.02 8.75 -8.88
C LEU A 50 2.23 7.35 -8.27
N ILE A 51 1.16 6.73 -7.77
CA ILE A 51 1.19 5.36 -7.21
C ILE A 51 1.69 4.37 -8.27
N SER A 52 1.13 4.44 -9.49
CA SER A 52 1.57 3.59 -10.60
C SER A 52 3.04 3.80 -10.93
N ALA A 53 3.48 5.07 -11.06
CA ALA A 53 4.86 5.42 -11.35
C ALA A 53 5.86 4.90 -10.32
N MET A 54 5.50 4.95 -9.03
CA MET A 54 6.30 4.45 -7.91
C MET A 54 6.41 2.93 -7.96
N LEU A 55 5.29 2.22 -7.98
CA LEU A 55 5.27 0.76 -7.93
C LEU A 55 5.86 0.10 -9.18
N LYS A 56 5.66 0.70 -10.36
CA LYS A 56 6.26 0.24 -11.62
C LYS A 56 7.68 0.79 -11.84
N ARG A 57 8.22 1.56 -10.90
CA ARG A 57 9.57 2.16 -10.95
C ARG A 57 9.84 2.90 -12.26
N VAL A 58 8.87 3.65 -12.76
CA VAL A 58 8.91 4.32 -14.07
C VAL A 58 10.09 5.29 -14.18
N PHE A 59 10.56 5.90 -13.08
CA PHE A 59 11.64 6.88 -13.07
C PHE A 59 13.01 6.34 -12.65
N SER A 60 13.19 5.01 -12.60
CA SER A 60 14.40 4.38 -12.07
C SER A 60 15.64 4.44 -12.98
N PHE A 61 15.50 4.66 -14.30
CA PHE A 61 16.65 4.77 -15.21
C PHE A 61 16.40 5.82 -16.32
N GLN A 62 17.46 6.43 -16.85
CA GLN A 62 17.44 7.32 -18.03
C GLN A 62 16.24 8.30 -18.07
N LEU A 63 16.27 9.29 -17.17
CA LEU A 63 15.16 10.19 -16.87
C LEU A 63 14.62 10.96 -18.09
N ASP A 64 15.50 11.37 -19.01
CA ASP A 64 15.10 12.16 -20.18
C ASP A 64 14.16 11.41 -21.11
N GLY A 65 14.34 10.08 -21.24
CA GLY A 65 13.48 9.21 -22.04
C GLY A 65 12.04 9.13 -21.54
N VAL A 66 11.78 9.52 -20.29
CA VAL A 66 10.46 9.52 -19.67
C VAL A 66 9.92 10.94 -19.53
N LEU A 67 10.74 11.87 -19.01
CA LEU A 67 10.32 13.23 -18.70
C LEU A 67 9.94 14.02 -19.95
N ARG A 68 10.73 13.90 -21.04
CA ARG A 68 10.46 14.66 -22.27
C ARG A 68 9.12 14.27 -22.91
N PRO A 69 8.82 12.98 -23.17
CA PRO A 69 7.51 12.59 -23.69
C PRO A 69 6.35 13.03 -22.80
N ILE A 70 6.47 12.91 -21.47
CA ILE A 70 5.41 13.33 -20.55
C ILE A 70 5.18 14.86 -20.64
N ARG A 71 6.24 15.66 -20.68
CA ARG A 71 6.13 17.12 -20.85
C ARG A 71 5.47 17.49 -22.18
N GLU A 72 5.84 16.82 -23.28
CA GLU A 72 5.22 17.04 -24.59
C GLU A 72 3.71 16.69 -24.58
N ILE A 73 3.32 15.63 -23.88
CA ILE A 73 1.90 15.25 -23.70
C ILE A 73 1.16 16.32 -22.89
N ILE A 74 1.75 16.79 -21.78
CA ILE A 74 1.16 17.84 -20.94
C ILE A 74 1.01 19.14 -21.72
N ALA A 75 2.04 19.57 -22.45
CA ALA A 75 2.02 20.81 -23.22
C ALA A 75 0.94 20.83 -24.31
N LYS A 76 0.60 19.65 -24.87
CA LYS A 76 -0.47 19.47 -25.87
C LYS A 76 -1.84 19.21 -25.24
N SER A 77 -1.94 19.14 -23.92
CA SER A 77 -3.22 18.96 -23.22
C SER A 77 -3.97 20.29 -23.10
N ASP A 78 -5.30 20.22 -23.09
CA ASP A 78 -6.18 21.38 -22.88
C ASP A 78 -6.15 21.91 -21.44
N GLY A 79 -5.43 21.24 -20.53
CA GLY A 79 -5.30 21.61 -19.14
C GLY A 79 -6.50 21.22 -18.26
N SER A 80 -7.57 20.65 -18.81
CA SER A 80 -8.77 20.28 -18.05
C SER A 80 -8.51 19.18 -17.01
N MET A 81 -7.68 18.19 -17.37
CA MET A 81 -7.32 17.05 -16.55
C MET A 81 -5.86 16.66 -16.76
N PHE A 82 -5.22 16.11 -15.72
CA PHE A 82 -3.90 15.51 -15.85
C PHE A 82 -3.96 14.37 -16.88
N PRO A 83 -3.13 14.38 -17.94
CA PRO A 83 -3.30 13.52 -19.12
C PRO A 83 -2.78 12.09 -18.89
N PHE A 84 -3.22 11.44 -17.81
CA PHE A 84 -2.72 10.13 -17.40
C PHE A 84 -2.96 9.06 -18.49
N ASP A 85 -4.13 9.02 -19.11
CA ASP A 85 -4.45 8.02 -20.14
C ASP A 85 -3.52 8.13 -21.36
N LYS A 86 -3.20 9.36 -21.77
CA LYS A 86 -2.24 9.61 -22.85
C LYS A 86 -0.82 9.18 -22.47
N ILE A 87 -0.44 9.35 -21.19
CA ILE A 87 0.85 8.87 -20.67
C ILE A 87 0.90 7.33 -20.69
N VAL A 88 -0.16 6.66 -20.23
CA VAL A 88 -0.26 5.19 -20.26
C VAL A 88 -0.10 4.68 -21.68
N GLU A 89 -0.87 5.21 -22.63
CA GLU A 89 -0.82 4.81 -24.03
C GLU A 89 0.58 4.99 -24.64
N ARG A 90 1.25 6.12 -24.32
CA ARG A 90 2.59 6.41 -24.82
C ARG A 90 3.66 5.41 -24.37
N PHE A 91 3.51 4.82 -23.18
CA PHE A 91 4.48 3.89 -22.60
C PHE A 91 4.00 2.44 -22.58
N LYS A 92 2.85 2.16 -23.20
CA LYS A 92 2.29 0.82 -23.32
C LYS A 92 3.28 -0.13 -23.97
N GLY A 93 3.40 -1.35 -23.40
CA GLY A 93 4.34 -2.37 -23.89
C GLY A 93 5.83 -2.07 -23.62
N THR A 94 6.17 -0.95 -22.97
CA THR A 94 7.55 -0.63 -22.61
C THR A 94 7.85 -0.99 -21.15
N ASN A 95 9.13 -0.99 -20.76
CA ASN A 95 9.54 -1.09 -19.35
C ASN A 95 9.18 0.16 -18.50
N ARG A 96 8.50 1.14 -19.08
CA ARG A 96 7.96 2.35 -18.44
C ARG A 96 6.44 2.35 -18.38
N THR A 97 5.81 1.21 -18.66
CA THR A 97 4.35 1.08 -18.59
C THR A 97 3.82 1.36 -17.19
N HIS A 98 2.63 1.94 -17.17
CA HIS A 98 1.82 2.17 -15.98
C HIS A 98 0.77 1.07 -15.78
N GLU A 99 0.68 0.11 -16.70
CA GLU A 99 -0.24 -1.03 -16.65
C GLU A 99 0.28 -2.11 -15.67
N PHE A 100 -0.64 -2.66 -14.88
CA PHE A 100 -0.37 -3.74 -13.93
C PHE A 100 -0.92 -5.06 -14.46
N THR A 101 -0.04 -6.04 -14.63
CA THR A 101 -0.41 -7.43 -14.91
C THR A 101 -0.81 -8.16 -13.62
N ASP A 102 -1.48 -9.30 -13.74
CA ASP A 102 -1.77 -10.15 -12.58
C ASP A 102 -0.49 -10.56 -11.82
N ALA A 103 0.60 -10.83 -12.55
CA ALA A 103 1.90 -11.12 -11.94
C ALA A 103 2.48 -9.92 -11.17
N ASP A 104 2.28 -8.69 -11.65
CA ASP A 104 2.67 -7.49 -10.89
C ASP A 104 1.91 -7.42 -9.57
N ILE A 105 0.59 -7.68 -9.58
CA ILE A 105 -0.24 -7.67 -8.38
C ILE A 105 0.20 -8.77 -7.40
N ASP A 106 0.43 -9.98 -7.90
CA ASP A 106 0.85 -11.12 -7.08
C ASP A 106 2.20 -10.84 -6.40
N ASN A 107 3.12 -10.17 -7.09
CA ASN A 107 4.40 -9.74 -6.51
C ASN A 107 4.24 -8.76 -5.33
N LEU A 108 3.22 -7.88 -5.35
CA LEU A 108 2.95 -6.95 -4.25
C LEU A 108 2.50 -7.68 -2.97
N LEU A 109 1.93 -8.89 -3.08
CA LEU A 109 1.52 -9.70 -1.93
C LEU A 109 2.72 -10.24 -1.11
N TYR A 110 3.92 -10.20 -1.67
CA TYR A 110 5.16 -10.61 -1.01
C TYR A 110 5.95 -9.45 -0.40
N LEU A 111 5.37 -8.24 -0.39
CA LEU A 111 5.98 -7.11 0.31
C LEU A 111 6.09 -7.40 1.80
N LYS A 112 7.25 -7.10 2.37
CA LYS A 112 7.59 -7.31 3.76
C LYS A 112 7.60 -5.99 4.53
N TYR A 113 7.38 -6.09 5.83
CA TYR A 113 7.58 -4.97 6.75
C TYR A 113 8.95 -4.32 6.55
N GLY A 114 8.98 -2.99 6.46
CA GLY A 114 10.20 -2.19 6.28
C GLY A 114 10.69 -2.05 4.83
N GLN A 115 10.07 -2.71 3.84
CA GLN A 115 10.41 -2.47 2.43
C GLN A 115 9.87 -1.11 1.94
N SER A 116 10.58 -0.46 1.01
CA SER A 116 10.25 0.89 0.52
C SER A 116 8.82 1.03 -0.01
N ASP A 117 8.34 0.00 -0.71
CA ASP A 117 7.09 0.07 -1.45
C ASP A 117 5.88 -0.22 -0.55
N ILE A 118 6.10 -0.65 0.71
CA ILE A 118 5.01 -1.04 1.61
C ILE A 118 4.07 0.13 1.89
N LEU A 119 4.60 1.35 2.08
CA LEU A 119 3.76 2.51 2.39
C LEU A 119 2.89 2.90 1.18
N THR A 120 3.44 2.78 -0.03
CA THR A 120 2.69 3.03 -1.26
C THR A 120 1.57 2.02 -1.46
N VAL A 121 1.80 0.73 -1.19
CA VAL A 121 0.73 -0.27 -1.26
C VAL A 121 -0.30 -0.07 -0.14
N MET A 122 0.14 0.27 1.08
CA MET A 122 -0.78 0.59 2.18
C MET A 122 -1.68 1.79 1.86
N SER A 123 -1.19 2.82 1.15
CA SER A 123 -2.05 3.95 0.77
C SER A 123 -3.15 3.58 -0.24
N VAL A 124 -2.93 2.52 -1.03
CA VAL A 124 -3.96 1.93 -1.92
C VAL A 124 -4.98 1.13 -1.10
N LEU A 125 -4.51 0.28 -0.18
CA LEU A 125 -5.38 -0.55 0.65
C LEU A 125 -6.22 0.27 1.65
N TYR A 126 -5.69 1.41 2.09
CA TYR A 126 -6.30 2.29 3.09
C TYR A 126 -6.52 3.70 2.52
N PRO A 127 -7.40 3.89 1.52
CA PRO A 127 -7.58 5.19 0.86
C PRO A 127 -8.24 6.25 1.76
N TRP A 128 -8.81 5.82 2.89
CA TRP A 128 -9.36 6.70 3.93
C TRP A 128 -8.28 7.26 4.85
N ALA A 129 -7.07 6.69 4.85
CA ALA A 129 -6.01 7.10 5.76
C ALA A 129 -5.41 8.44 5.33
N ASP A 130 -5.54 9.44 6.22
CA ASP A 130 -4.87 10.71 6.04
C ASP A 130 -3.41 10.61 6.51
N LEU A 131 -2.50 10.26 5.60
CA LEU A 131 -1.07 10.09 5.92
C LEU A 131 -0.38 11.34 6.49
N HIS A 132 -1.05 12.49 6.62
CA HIS A 132 -0.60 13.61 7.44
C HIS A 132 -0.64 13.29 8.95
N ASN A 133 -1.53 12.40 9.38
CA ASN A 133 -1.58 11.88 10.75
C ASN A 133 -0.50 10.83 10.99
N LEU A 134 -0.17 10.62 12.27
CA LEU A 134 0.80 9.61 12.71
C LEU A 134 0.23 8.20 12.57
N PHE A 135 0.26 7.68 11.35
CA PHE A 135 -0.02 6.28 11.06
C PHE A 135 1.20 5.40 11.32
N ARG A 136 0.96 4.16 11.74
CA ARG A 136 2.00 3.14 11.85
C ARG A 136 1.57 1.87 11.15
N ILE A 137 2.53 1.23 10.48
CA ILE A 137 2.37 -0.13 10.00
C ILE A 137 2.67 -1.05 11.18
N ASP A 138 1.75 -1.96 11.48
CA ASP A 138 1.85 -2.91 12.58
C ASP A 138 1.53 -4.33 12.10
N HIS A 139 1.97 -5.33 12.85
CA HIS A 139 1.63 -6.72 12.61
C HIS A 139 0.29 -7.07 13.26
N ILE A 140 -0.63 -7.65 12.51
CA ILE A 140 -1.95 -8.09 12.99
C ILE A 140 -1.77 -9.16 14.08
N PHE A 141 -1.03 -10.22 13.74
CA PHE A 141 -0.49 -11.17 14.69
C PHE A 141 0.88 -10.67 15.14
N PRO A 142 1.11 -10.44 16.45
CA PRO A 142 2.34 -9.80 16.92
C PRO A 142 3.59 -10.59 16.54
N ARG A 143 4.60 -9.89 16.03
CA ARG A 143 5.92 -10.48 15.71
C ARG A 143 6.51 -11.30 16.87
N ALA A 144 6.27 -10.88 18.11
CA ALA A 144 6.75 -11.56 19.31
C ALA A 144 6.20 -12.99 19.49
N GLU A 145 5.11 -13.37 18.82
CA GLU A 145 4.54 -14.73 18.86
C GLU A 145 5.27 -15.72 17.95
N PHE A 146 5.98 -15.22 16.94
CA PHE A 146 6.65 -16.03 15.92
C PHE A 146 8.04 -16.48 16.38
N SER A 147 8.07 -17.43 17.32
CA SER A 147 9.28 -18.17 17.69
C SER A 147 9.00 -19.66 17.73
N GLU A 148 9.97 -20.46 17.31
CA GLU A 148 9.86 -21.92 17.31
C GLU A 148 9.45 -22.47 18.69
N ARG A 149 10.04 -21.92 19.76
CA ARG A 149 9.69 -22.27 21.15
C ARG A 149 8.21 -22.06 21.46
N LYS A 150 7.64 -20.92 21.07
CA LYS A 150 6.21 -20.62 21.29
C LYS A 150 5.32 -21.52 20.44
N LEU A 151 5.67 -21.73 19.18
CA LEU A 151 4.92 -22.61 18.27
C LEU A 151 4.87 -24.05 18.78
N ARG A 152 6.00 -24.60 19.24
CA ARG A 152 6.05 -25.93 19.86
C ARG A 152 5.22 -26.01 21.15
N LYS A 153 5.23 -24.97 21.99
CA LYS A 153 4.39 -24.90 23.20
C LYS A 153 2.89 -24.91 22.86
N LEU A 154 2.50 -24.31 21.74
CA LEU A 154 1.14 -24.34 21.21
C LEU A 154 0.81 -25.64 20.46
N ARG A 155 1.72 -26.62 20.47
CA ARG A 155 1.57 -27.93 19.80
C ARG A 155 1.34 -27.82 18.28
N ILE A 156 1.88 -26.77 17.65
CA ILE A 156 1.90 -26.66 16.20
C ILE A 156 2.79 -27.79 15.64
N PRO A 157 2.31 -28.61 14.68
CA PRO A 157 3.10 -29.67 14.07
C PRO A 157 4.40 -29.15 13.48
N ALA A 158 5.49 -29.91 13.64
CA ALA A 158 6.83 -29.48 13.20
C ALA A 158 6.88 -29.13 11.70
N ASN A 159 6.14 -29.87 10.87
CA ASN A 159 6.02 -29.62 9.44
C ASN A 159 5.26 -28.33 9.08
N ARG A 160 4.54 -27.72 10.03
CA ARG A 160 3.83 -26.44 9.85
C ARG A 160 4.58 -25.23 10.43
N ILE A 161 5.61 -25.44 11.24
CA ILE A 161 6.33 -24.34 11.91
C ILE A 161 6.90 -23.34 10.90
N MET A 162 7.44 -23.83 9.78
CA MET A 162 8.02 -22.96 8.74
C MET A 162 6.98 -22.05 8.09
N ASP A 163 5.74 -22.52 7.91
CA ASP A 163 4.64 -21.70 7.38
C ASP A 163 4.40 -20.43 8.21
N PHE A 164 4.68 -20.47 9.50
CA PHE A 164 4.57 -19.30 10.39
C PHE A 164 5.81 -18.42 10.29
N LEU A 165 6.99 -19.01 10.48
CA LEU A 165 8.25 -18.28 10.63
C LEU A 165 8.70 -17.60 9.33
N GLU A 166 8.36 -18.15 8.17
CA GLU A 166 8.74 -17.55 6.88
C GLU A 166 7.76 -16.46 6.44
N ASN A 167 6.53 -16.47 6.97
CA ASN A 167 5.44 -15.66 6.43
C ASN A 167 4.98 -14.48 7.30
N PHE A 168 5.34 -14.42 8.58
CA PHE A 168 4.80 -13.41 9.51
C PHE A 168 5.10 -11.95 9.13
N ASN A 169 6.12 -11.70 8.32
CA ASN A 169 6.51 -10.34 7.92
C ASN A 169 5.85 -9.85 6.64
N TYR A 170 5.10 -10.69 5.91
CA TYR A 170 4.45 -10.29 4.67
C TYR A 170 3.22 -9.41 4.88
N ILE A 171 2.84 -8.65 3.86
CA ILE A 171 1.73 -7.70 3.86
C ILE A 171 0.40 -8.29 4.35
N GLY A 172 0.20 -9.60 4.12
CA GLY A 172 -0.96 -10.33 4.64
C GLY A 172 -1.07 -10.33 6.16
N ASN A 173 0.01 -10.11 6.91
CA ASN A 173 0.01 -9.91 8.36
C ASN A 173 0.17 -8.44 8.77
N LEU A 174 0.19 -7.50 7.82
CA LEU A 174 0.41 -6.08 8.11
C LEU A 174 -0.88 -5.27 8.00
N GLN A 175 -1.01 -4.27 8.86
CA GLN A 175 -2.13 -3.34 8.88
C GLN A 175 -1.65 -1.92 9.16
N LEU A 176 -2.44 -0.94 8.75
CA LEU A 176 -2.22 0.46 9.06
C LEU A 176 -3.08 0.85 10.27
N LEU A 177 -2.45 1.32 11.35
CA LEU A 177 -3.13 1.76 12.57
C LEU A 177 -2.93 3.26 12.81
N GLU A 178 -3.96 3.90 13.36
CA GLU A 178 -3.93 5.30 13.83
C GLU A 178 -3.33 5.37 15.24
N GLY A 179 -2.68 6.49 15.58
CA GLY A 179 -1.81 6.60 16.76
C GLY A 179 -2.38 6.14 18.12
N LEU A 180 -3.70 6.24 18.33
CA LEU A 180 -4.36 5.76 19.57
C LEU A 180 -4.64 4.25 19.56
N ASP A 181 -4.92 3.65 18.41
CA ASP A 181 -5.17 2.20 18.29
C ASP A 181 -3.88 1.41 18.50
N ASN A 182 -2.74 1.99 18.12
CA ASN A 182 -1.44 1.37 18.21
C ASN A 182 -0.97 1.13 19.66
N THR A 183 -1.32 1.99 20.63
CA THR A 183 -0.92 1.81 22.03
C THR A 183 -1.72 0.72 22.73
N LEU A 184 -2.97 0.47 22.30
CA LEU A 184 -3.87 -0.52 22.90
C LEU A 184 -3.58 -1.96 22.44
N LYS A 185 -3.01 -2.15 21.25
CA LYS A 185 -2.79 -3.47 20.63
C LYS A 185 -1.45 -4.12 21.00
N THR A 186 -0.44 -3.35 21.41
CA THR A 186 0.95 -3.83 21.50
C THR A 186 1.10 -5.19 22.20
N ASN A 187 1.62 -6.19 21.47
CA ASN A 187 1.90 -7.57 21.92
C ASN A 187 0.71 -8.39 22.46
N LYS A 188 -0.54 -8.01 22.18
CA LYS A 188 -1.71 -8.82 22.55
C LYS A 188 -2.02 -9.87 21.48
N ASP A 189 -2.50 -11.04 21.92
CA ASP A 189 -3.10 -12.03 21.02
C ASP A 189 -4.21 -11.39 20.17
N PHE A 190 -4.19 -11.63 18.86
CA PHE A 190 -5.07 -10.92 17.95
C PHE A 190 -6.54 -11.26 18.16
N LYS A 191 -6.87 -12.54 18.35
CA LYS A 191 -8.24 -12.99 18.61
C LYS A 191 -8.80 -12.34 19.87
N LYS A 192 -8.04 -12.45 20.97
CA LYS A 192 -8.43 -11.83 22.23
C LYS A 192 -8.59 -10.32 22.10
N TRP A 193 -7.65 -9.63 21.46
CA TRP A 193 -7.76 -8.19 21.24
C TRP A 193 -9.01 -7.84 20.41
N PHE A 194 -9.29 -8.61 19.36
CA PHE A 194 -10.44 -8.41 18.49
C PHE A 194 -11.77 -8.58 19.26
N GLU A 195 -11.86 -9.59 20.13
CA GLU A 195 -13.04 -9.82 20.98
C GLU A 195 -13.19 -8.78 22.09
N ASP A 196 -12.11 -8.44 22.78
CA ASP A 196 -12.12 -7.52 23.94
C ASP A 196 -12.39 -6.06 23.55
N ASN A 197 -11.99 -5.64 22.34
CA ASN A 197 -12.02 -4.23 21.93
C ASN A 197 -13.13 -3.92 20.92
N LEU A 198 -13.78 -4.94 20.34
CA LEU A 198 -14.89 -4.79 19.39
C LEU A 198 -16.13 -5.50 19.96
N PRO A 199 -16.88 -4.84 20.85
CA PRO A 199 -17.92 -5.49 21.64
C PRO A 199 -19.20 -5.82 20.85
N THR A 200 -19.42 -5.16 19.70
CA THR A 200 -20.60 -5.38 18.87
C THR A 200 -20.23 -6.04 17.53
N GLU A 201 -21.19 -6.75 16.94
CA GLU A 201 -20.98 -7.37 15.61
C GLU A 201 -20.78 -6.30 14.52
N GLU A 202 -21.43 -5.14 14.64
CA GLU A 202 -21.22 -4.02 13.72
C GLU A 202 -19.78 -3.49 13.78
N ALA A 203 -19.21 -3.38 14.99
CA ALA A 203 -17.82 -2.96 15.17
C ALA A 203 -16.84 -3.98 14.58
N LYS A 204 -17.11 -5.28 14.75
CA LYS A 204 -16.33 -6.37 14.15
C LYS A 204 -16.39 -6.31 12.63
N ILE A 205 -17.59 -6.18 12.04
CA ILE A 205 -17.78 -6.07 10.59
C ILE A 205 -17.04 -4.84 10.05
N ALA A 206 -17.20 -3.68 10.69
CA ALA A 206 -16.53 -2.45 10.29
C ALA A 206 -15.00 -2.59 10.33
N TYR A 207 -14.45 -3.20 11.39
CA TYR A 207 -13.01 -3.46 11.47
C TYR A 207 -12.53 -4.42 10.38
N ARG A 208 -13.29 -5.50 10.12
CA ARG A 208 -12.94 -6.47 9.07
C ARG A 208 -12.91 -5.82 7.70
N GLN A 209 -13.90 -5.01 7.37
CA GLN A 209 -13.96 -4.24 6.13
C GLN A 209 -12.82 -3.22 6.03
N LYS A 210 -12.55 -2.48 7.12
CA LYS A 210 -11.49 -1.46 7.19
C LYS A 210 -10.10 -2.04 6.96
N HIS A 211 -9.82 -3.24 7.50
CA HIS A 211 -8.47 -3.87 7.51
C HIS A 211 -8.32 -5.10 6.61
N LEU A 212 -9.34 -5.42 5.81
CA LEU A 212 -9.39 -6.61 4.94
C LEU A 212 -9.16 -7.91 5.74
N ILE A 213 -9.82 -8.03 6.89
CA ILE A 213 -9.75 -9.25 7.72
C ILE A 213 -10.80 -10.24 7.19
N PRO A 214 -10.42 -11.48 6.84
CA PRO A 214 -11.34 -12.44 6.25
C PRO A 214 -12.48 -12.82 7.19
N GLU A 215 -13.68 -12.95 6.65
CA GLU A 215 -14.83 -13.53 7.34
C GLU A 215 -14.73 -15.07 7.35
N GLY A 216 -15.33 -15.71 8.36
CA GLY A 216 -15.36 -17.17 8.46
C GLY A 216 -14.03 -17.84 8.85
N VAL A 217 -12.93 -17.08 9.01
CA VAL A 217 -11.66 -17.60 9.55
C VAL A 217 -11.59 -17.33 11.05
N ASP A 218 -11.33 -18.38 11.83
CA ASP A 218 -11.03 -18.23 13.26
C ASP A 218 -9.67 -17.54 13.44
N LEU A 219 -9.67 -16.41 14.14
CA LEU A 219 -8.52 -15.53 14.33
C LEU A 219 -7.51 -16.05 15.36
N ALA A 220 -7.69 -17.26 15.88
CA ALA A 220 -6.71 -17.89 16.76
C ALA A 220 -5.33 -17.99 16.09
N PHE A 221 -4.26 -17.75 16.85
CA PHE A 221 -2.89 -17.77 16.31
C PHE A 221 -2.54 -19.08 15.58
N ALA A 222 -3.08 -20.22 16.02
CA ALA A 222 -2.86 -21.52 15.37
C ALA A 222 -3.35 -21.59 13.91
N ASN A 223 -4.26 -20.69 13.51
CA ASN A 223 -4.79 -20.59 12.15
C ASN A 223 -4.13 -19.45 11.35
N PHE A 224 -2.96 -18.97 11.78
CA PHE A 224 -2.26 -17.88 11.10
C PHE A 224 -2.03 -18.16 9.60
N PRO A 225 -1.58 -19.36 9.16
CA PRO A 225 -1.42 -19.63 7.73
C PRO A 225 -2.73 -19.52 6.95
N GLU A 226 -3.82 -20.07 7.48
CA GLU A 226 -5.16 -20.02 6.87
C GLU A 226 -5.68 -18.57 6.79
N PHE A 227 -5.49 -17.80 7.86
CA PHE A 227 -5.77 -16.37 7.88
C PHE A 227 -4.99 -15.62 6.81
N LEU A 228 -3.69 -15.91 6.70
CA LEU A 228 -2.80 -15.19 5.80
C LEU A 228 -3.22 -15.39 4.35
N GLU A 229 -3.53 -16.64 3.96
CA GLU A 229 -3.98 -16.96 2.61
C GLU A 229 -5.35 -16.33 2.29
N ALA A 230 -6.30 -16.42 3.21
CA ALA A 230 -7.62 -15.79 3.02
C ALA A 230 -7.51 -14.26 2.91
N ARG A 231 -6.64 -13.63 3.71
CA ARG A 231 -6.39 -12.18 3.65
C ARG A 231 -5.64 -11.77 2.39
N LYS A 232 -4.68 -12.56 1.91
CA LYS A 232 -3.98 -12.31 0.64
C LYS A 232 -4.95 -12.23 -0.53
N ALA A 233 -5.97 -13.09 -0.57
CA ALA A 233 -7.02 -13.03 -1.59
C ALA A 233 -7.77 -11.69 -1.57
N LEU A 234 -8.19 -11.22 -0.38
CA LEU A 234 -8.86 -9.93 -0.24
C LEU A 234 -7.96 -8.75 -0.64
N ILE A 235 -6.68 -8.79 -0.26
CA ILE A 235 -5.70 -7.77 -0.66
C ILE A 235 -5.52 -7.79 -2.17
N ARG A 236 -5.38 -8.97 -2.78
CA ARG A 236 -5.24 -9.14 -4.23
C ARG A 236 -6.40 -8.50 -4.97
N ASP A 237 -7.64 -8.84 -4.60
CA ASP A 237 -8.84 -8.29 -5.23
C ASP A 237 -8.91 -6.77 -5.11
N ARG A 238 -8.53 -6.24 -3.93
CA ARG A 238 -8.47 -4.80 -3.71
C ARG A 238 -7.43 -4.11 -4.61
N LEU A 239 -6.23 -4.68 -4.69
CA LEU A 239 -5.17 -4.14 -5.54
C LEU A 239 -5.53 -4.22 -7.03
N LYS A 240 -6.16 -5.31 -7.48
CA LYS A 240 -6.68 -5.42 -8.86
C LYS A 240 -7.68 -4.30 -9.14
N LYS A 241 -8.66 -4.10 -8.26
CA LYS A 241 -9.67 -3.05 -8.41
C LYS A 241 -9.07 -1.64 -8.50
N ASP A 242 -8.05 -1.34 -7.71
CA ASP A 242 -7.53 0.03 -7.59
C ASP A 242 -6.35 0.32 -8.55
N LEU A 243 -5.61 -0.71 -8.98
CA LEU A 243 -4.40 -0.56 -9.83
C LEU A 243 -4.59 -1.04 -11.27
N GLN A 244 -5.43 -2.06 -11.50
CA GLN A 244 -5.77 -2.47 -12.86
C GLN A 244 -6.91 -1.59 -13.36
N ARG A 245 -6.69 -1.00 -14.53
CA ARG A 245 -7.63 -0.11 -15.20
C ARG A 245 -8.54 -0.89 -16.11
#